data_AF-A0A7V8RXQ8-F1
#
_entry.id   AF-A0A7V8RXQ8-F1
#
_cell.length_a   1.000
_cell.length_b   1.000
_cell.length_c   1.000
_cell.angle_alpha   90.00
_cell.angle_beta   90.00
_cell.angle_gamma   90.00
#
_symmetry.space_group_name_H-M   'P 1'
#
loop_
_entity.id
_entity.type
_entity.pdbx_description
1 polymer ?
#
loop_
_entity_poly.entity_id
_entity_poly.type
_entity_poly.pdbx_seq_one_letter_code
_entity_poly.pdbx_strand_id
1 'polypeptide(L)'
;MSELDWAVQWEAATPDPEILANKPEPPDLIGNAGSEAENASIRAQYVEALSAHEALIDADLVNPQRWQSVRSVAADEDDARRLLGELRRLHAANPLTRNFQLATSPRREWTVTE
;
A
#
# COMPACT_ATOMS: atom_id res chain seq x y z
N MET A 1 13.77 18.03 28.61
CA MET A 1 13.88 17.61 27.19
C MET A 1 12.56 16.93 26.86
N SER A 2 11.96 17.23 25.71
CA SER A 2 10.66 16.65 25.29
C SER A 2 10.72 15.12 25.34
N GLU A 3 9.78 14.48 26.02
CA GLU A 3 9.64 13.01 26.13
C GLU A 3 9.11 12.37 24.82
N LEU A 4 8.93 13.18 23.79
CA LEU A 4 8.32 12.82 22.52
C LEU A 4 9.30 13.05 21.37
N ASP A 5 9.42 12.03 20.51
CA ASP A 5 10.12 12.09 19.23
C ASP A 5 9.17 12.54 18.12
N TRP A 6 9.70 13.21 17.10
CA TRP A 6 8.94 13.54 15.90
C TRP A 6 8.71 12.31 15.03
N ALA A 7 7.56 12.23 14.38
CA ALA A 7 7.19 11.09 13.56
C ALA A 7 6.30 11.48 12.39
N VAL A 8 6.18 10.57 11.42
CA VAL A 8 5.13 10.59 10.40
C VAL A 8 4.19 9.44 10.67
N GLN A 9 2.89 9.73 10.77
CA GLN A 9 1.83 8.74 10.88
C GLN A 9 1.07 8.65 9.57
N TRP A 10 0.66 7.44 9.20
CA TRP A 10 -0.30 7.20 8.12
C TRP A 10 -1.15 5.98 8.45
N GLU A 11 -2.19 5.75 7.67
CA GLU A 11 -2.97 4.52 7.73
C GLU A 11 -2.57 3.60 6.58
N ALA A 12 -2.31 2.33 6.89
CA ALA A 12 -2.07 1.28 5.92
C ALA A 12 -3.22 0.26 5.98
N ALA A 13 -3.72 -0.13 4.81
CA ALA A 13 -4.76 -1.14 4.71
C ALA A 13 -4.15 -2.54 4.56
N THR A 14 -4.80 -3.53 5.19
CA THR A 14 -4.59 -4.95 4.90
C THR A 14 -5.88 -5.52 4.35
N PRO A 15 -6.04 -5.61 3.01
CA PRO A 15 -7.22 -6.18 2.39
C PRO A 15 -7.47 -7.64 2.81
N ASP A 16 -8.67 -8.14 2.57
CA ASP A 16 -8.99 -9.54 2.82
C ASP A 16 -7.98 -10.50 2.16
N PRO A 17 -7.38 -11.44 2.91
CA PRO A 17 -6.44 -12.40 2.34
C PRO A 17 -7.06 -13.26 1.23
N GLU A 18 -8.37 -13.53 1.25
CA GLU A 18 -9.05 -14.26 0.18
C GLU A 18 -9.14 -13.43 -1.10
N ILE A 19 -9.35 -12.12 -0.99
CA ILE A 19 -9.29 -11.23 -2.16
C ILE A 19 -7.88 -11.27 -2.72
N LEU A 20 -6.86 -11.03 -1.89
CA LEU A 20 -5.45 -11.01 -2.30
C LEU A 20 -5.00 -12.33 -2.95
N ALA A 21 -5.44 -13.48 -2.44
CA ALA A 21 -5.10 -14.79 -2.98
C ALA A 21 -5.71 -15.03 -4.37
N ASN A 22 -6.82 -14.37 -4.70
CA ASN A 22 -7.53 -14.49 -5.98
C ASN A 22 -7.10 -13.43 -7.01
N LYS A 23 -5.90 -12.86 -6.86
CA LYS A 23 -5.36 -11.93 -7.85
C LYS A 23 -5.16 -12.65 -9.20
N PRO A 24 -5.72 -12.12 -10.30
CA PRO A 24 -5.49 -12.69 -11.63
C PRO A 24 -4.00 -12.73 -11.97
N GLU A 25 -3.55 -13.85 -12.52
CA GLU A 25 -2.17 -14.02 -12.99
C GLU A 25 -2.05 -13.59 -14.46
N PRO A 26 -0.93 -12.96 -14.86
CA PRO A 26 -0.67 -12.65 -16.26
C PRO A 26 -0.72 -13.93 -17.11
N PRO A 27 -1.49 -13.96 -18.21
CA PRO A 27 -1.64 -15.17 -19.00
C PRO A 27 -0.40 -15.44 -19.85
N ASP A 28 -0.14 -16.72 -20.09
CA ASP A 28 0.84 -17.16 -21.08
C ASP A 28 0.32 -16.86 -22.49
N LEU A 29 1.16 -16.22 -23.30
CA LEU A 29 0.81 -15.85 -24.67
C LEU A 29 1.32 -16.90 -25.65
N ILE A 30 0.55 -17.07 -26.73
CA ILE A 30 0.88 -18.01 -27.81
C ILE A 30 2.00 -17.41 -28.65
N GLY A 31 3.13 -18.12 -28.74
CA GLY A 31 4.34 -17.67 -29.45
C GLY A 31 4.34 -17.88 -30.97
N ASN A 32 3.24 -18.38 -31.54
CA ASN A 32 3.16 -18.72 -32.96
C ASN A 32 2.84 -17.49 -33.83
N ALA A 33 3.41 -17.46 -35.04
CA ALA A 33 3.07 -16.44 -36.02
C ALA A 33 1.57 -16.52 -36.38
N GLY A 34 0.88 -15.38 -36.35
CA GLY A 34 -0.56 -15.29 -36.63
C GLY A 34 -1.47 -15.37 -35.39
N SER A 35 -0.95 -15.63 -34.19
CA SER A 35 -1.74 -15.68 -32.94
C SER A 35 -2.02 -14.31 -32.32
N GLU A 36 -1.76 -13.20 -33.03
CA GLU A 36 -1.90 -11.83 -32.52
C GLU A 36 -3.33 -11.50 -32.06
N ALA A 37 -4.33 -11.89 -32.85
CA ALA A 37 -5.74 -11.67 -32.52
C ALA A 37 -6.17 -12.47 -31.27
N GLU A 38 -5.68 -13.69 -31.14
CA GLU A 38 -5.95 -14.56 -29.98
C GLU A 38 -5.27 -14.03 -28.72
N ASN A 39 -3.99 -13.67 -28.82
CA ASN A 39 -3.24 -13.01 -27.74
C ASN A 39 -3.88 -11.69 -27.31
N ALA A 40 -4.46 -10.93 -28.24
CA ALA A 40 -5.20 -9.71 -27.92
C ALA A 40 -6.48 -10.02 -27.12
N SER A 41 -7.21 -11.07 -27.48
CA SER A 41 -8.38 -11.53 -26.73
C SER A 41 -8.01 -12.01 -25.32
N ILE A 42 -6.95 -12.81 -25.19
CA ILE A 42 -6.42 -13.29 -23.89
C ILE A 42 -6.03 -12.11 -22.99
N ARG A 43 -5.33 -11.10 -23.54
CA ARG A 43 -4.98 -9.88 -22.80
C ARG A 43 -6.22 -9.10 -22.37
N ALA A 44 -7.24 -8.99 -23.22
CA ALA A 44 -8.47 -8.29 -22.88
C ALA A 44 -9.20 -8.96 -21.70
N GLN A 45 -9.28 -10.30 -21.71
CA GLN A 45 -9.87 -11.07 -20.61
C GLN A 45 -9.09 -10.88 -19.30
N TYR A 46 -7.75 -10.90 -19.36
CA TYR A 46 -6.92 -10.63 -18.19
C TYR A 46 -7.13 -9.23 -17.63
N VAL A 47 -7.21 -8.20 -18.50
CA VAL A 47 -7.47 -6.82 -18.08
C VAL A 47 -8.85 -6.69 -17.42
N GLU A 48 -9.87 -7.34 -17.97
CA GLU A 48 -11.21 -7.36 -17.38
C GLU A 48 -11.21 -8.04 -16.00
N ALA A 49 -10.56 -9.20 -15.87
CA ALA A 49 -10.43 -9.91 -14.60
C ALA A 49 -9.65 -9.08 -13.57
N LEU A 50 -8.58 -8.41 -13.98
CA LEU A 50 -7.78 -7.53 -13.12
C LEU A 50 -8.61 -6.35 -12.62
N SER A 51 -9.36 -5.70 -13.51
CA SER A 51 -10.28 -4.61 -13.15
C SER A 51 -11.36 -5.06 -12.16
N ALA A 52 -11.94 -6.24 -12.36
CA ALA A 52 -12.91 -6.81 -11.43
C ALA A 52 -12.29 -7.09 -10.05
N HIS A 53 -11.05 -7.60 -10.01
CA HIS A 53 -10.33 -7.82 -8.76
C HIS A 53 -9.97 -6.51 -8.05
N GLU A 54 -9.53 -5.48 -8.78
CA GLU A 54 -9.28 -4.14 -8.22
C GLU A 54 -10.55 -3.54 -7.61
N ALA A 55 -11.71 -3.72 -8.25
CA ALA A 55 -12.99 -3.30 -7.69
C ALA A 55 -13.36 -4.02 -6.38
N LEU A 56 -12.96 -5.30 -6.22
CA LEU A 56 -13.14 -6.03 -4.94
C LEU A 56 -12.24 -5.45 -3.84
N ILE A 57 -11.00 -5.08 -4.17
CA ILE A 57 -10.12 -4.38 -3.23
C ILE A 57 -10.76 -3.06 -2.81
N ASP A 58 -11.19 -2.23 -3.76
CA ASP A 58 -11.80 -0.94 -3.47
C ASP A 58 -13.05 -1.07 -2.58
N ALA A 59 -13.88 -2.09 -2.83
CA ALA A 59 -15.04 -2.38 -1.99
C ALA A 59 -14.64 -2.77 -0.55
N ASP A 60 -13.58 -3.58 -0.40
CA ASP A 60 -13.08 -3.99 0.92
C ASP A 60 -12.42 -2.81 1.68
N LEU A 61 -11.78 -1.88 0.98
CA LEU A 61 -11.15 -0.70 1.58
C LEU A 61 -12.14 0.29 2.23
N VAL A 62 -13.44 0.17 1.94
CA VAL A 62 -14.50 0.91 2.65
C VAL A 62 -14.60 0.45 4.12
N ASN A 63 -14.20 -0.78 4.44
CA ASN A 63 -14.25 -1.30 5.79
C ASN A 63 -13.15 -0.64 6.67
N PRO A 64 -13.52 0.11 7.73
CA PRO A 64 -12.54 0.76 8.60
C PRO A 64 -11.63 -0.23 9.33
N GLN A 65 -12.04 -1.48 9.55
CA GLN A 65 -11.24 -2.50 10.22
C GLN A 65 -10.03 -2.97 9.40
N ARG A 66 -10.00 -2.68 8.09
CA ARG A 66 -8.84 -2.97 7.24
C ARG A 66 -7.68 -2.02 7.49
N TRP A 67 -7.94 -0.87 8.10
CA TRP A 67 -6.97 0.22 8.24
C TRP A 67 -6.30 0.18 9.61
N GLN A 68 -4.97 0.29 9.61
CA GLN A 68 -4.15 0.35 10.80
C GLN A 68 -3.26 1.58 10.76
N SER A 69 -3.10 2.24 11.92
CA SER A 69 -2.18 3.36 12.06
C SER A 69 -0.73 2.85 12.13
N VAL A 70 0.11 3.36 11.24
CA VAL A 70 1.54 3.09 11.19
C VAL A 70 2.29 4.38 11.48
N ARG A 71 3.44 4.28 12.16
CA ARG A 71 4.31 5.42 12.49
C ARG A 71 5.75 5.12 12.15
N SER A 72 6.42 6.11 11.58
CA SER A 72 7.88 6.12 11.41
C SER A 72 8.46 7.32 12.17
N VAL A 73 9.41 7.05 13.07
CA VAL A 73 10.07 8.07 13.90
C VAL A 73 11.19 8.73 13.10
N ALA A 74 11.34 10.04 13.25
CA ALA A 74 12.40 10.86 12.67
C ALA A 74 13.30 11.44 13.76
N ALA A 75 14.51 11.87 13.39
CA ALA A 75 15.46 12.45 14.34
C ALA A 75 14.97 13.78 14.91
N ASP A 76 14.32 14.59 14.09
CA ASP A 76 13.77 15.90 14.44
C ASP A 76 12.56 16.26 13.55
N GLU A 77 12.02 17.46 13.76
CA GLU A 77 10.83 17.95 13.06
C GLU A 77 11.07 18.16 11.56
N ASP A 78 12.26 18.61 11.17
CA ASP A 78 12.59 18.92 9.78
C ASP A 78 12.78 17.62 8.98
N ASP A 79 13.40 16.61 9.58
CA ASP A 79 13.45 15.26 9.04
C ASP A 79 12.05 14.63 8.95
N ALA A 80 11.17 14.83 9.94
CA ALA A 80 9.79 14.36 9.87
C ALA A 80 9.01 15.02 8.73
N ARG A 81 9.20 16.32 8.51
CA ARG A 81 8.59 17.05 7.38
C ARG A 81 9.08 16.54 6.04
N ARG A 82 10.39 16.31 5.90
CA ARG A 82 10.99 15.76 4.69
C ARG A 82 10.44 14.36 4.41
N LEU A 83 10.43 13.50 5.43
CA LEU A 83 9.88 12.14 5.35
C LEU A 83 8.40 12.15 4.96
N LEU A 84 7.60 13.07 5.49
CA LEU A 84 6.19 13.21 5.12
C LEU A 84 6.03 13.51 3.63
N GLY A 85 6.85 14.41 3.08
CA GLY A 85 6.87 14.73 1.65
C GLY A 85 7.25 13.52 0.79
N GLU A 86 8.29 12.80 1.20
CA GLU A 86 8.76 11.57 0.52
C GLU A 86 7.68 10.49 0.52
N LEU A 87 7.05 10.21 1.67
CA LEU A 87 6.02 9.19 1.80
C LEU A 87 4.77 9.53 0.96
N ARG A 88 4.30 10.78 1.01
CA ARG A 88 3.16 11.21 0.17
C ARG A 88 3.46 11.05 -1.32
N ARG A 89 4.70 11.35 -1.74
CA ARG A 89 5.12 11.20 -3.14
C ARG A 89 5.21 9.73 -3.54
N LEU A 90 5.84 8.89 -2.71
CA LEU A 90 6.01 7.46 -2.97
C LEU A 90 4.67 6.74 -3.07
N HIS A 91 3.71 7.13 -2.22
CA HIS A 91 2.40 6.49 -2.10
C HIS A 91 1.28 7.22 -2.84
N ALA A 92 1.58 8.18 -3.71
CA ALA A 92 0.57 9.02 -4.38
C ALA A 92 -0.46 8.21 -5.19
N ALA A 93 -0.06 7.05 -5.72
CA ALA A 93 -0.92 6.14 -6.48
C ALA A 93 -1.25 4.84 -5.73
N ASN A 94 -0.90 4.73 -4.45
CA ASN A 94 -1.11 3.51 -3.68
C ASN A 94 -2.43 3.62 -2.88
N PRO A 95 -3.51 2.91 -3.29
CA PRO A 95 -4.80 2.96 -2.60
C PRO A 95 -4.76 2.32 -1.20
N LEU A 96 -3.72 1.53 -0.89
CA LEU A 96 -3.58 0.84 0.40
C LEU A 96 -2.97 1.73 1.49
N THR A 97 -2.76 3.01 1.21
CA THR A 97 -2.18 3.95 2.18
C THR A 97 -2.88 5.30 2.11
N ARG A 98 -3.17 5.90 3.27
CA ARG A 98 -3.84 7.22 3.34
C ARG A 98 -3.48 7.99 4.61
N ASN A 99 -4.00 9.21 4.74
CA ASN A 99 -3.96 10.02 5.97
C ASN A 99 -2.54 10.30 6.51
N PHE A 100 -1.60 10.57 5.62
CA PHE A 100 -0.23 10.95 5.98
C PHE A 100 -0.19 12.30 6.71
N GLN A 101 0.38 12.32 7.91
CA GLN A 101 0.48 13.52 8.75
C GLN A 101 1.72 13.51 9.64
N LEU A 102 2.15 14.70 10.06
CA LEU A 102 3.11 14.83 11.15
C LEU A 102 2.45 14.38 12.46
N ALA A 103 3.23 13.71 13.28
CA ALA A 103 2.84 13.26 14.60
C ALA A 103 4.03 13.35 15.56
N THR A 104 3.75 13.15 16.83
CA THR A 104 4.76 12.88 17.84
C THR A 104 4.55 11.47 18.40
N SER A 105 5.63 10.81 18.79
CA SER A 105 5.61 9.46 19.34
C SER A 105 6.35 9.46 20.69
N PRO A 106 5.88 8.70 21.69
CA PRO A 106 6.71 8.42 22.86
C PRO A 106 8.06 7.84 22.42
N ARG A 107 9.13 8.22 23.12
CA ARG A 107 10.46 7.70 22.85
C ARG A 107 10.48 6.19 23.06
N ARG A 108 11.08 5.45 22.13
CA ARG A 108 11.29 4.00 22.31
C ARG A 108 12.40 3.77 23.31
N GLU A 109 12.04 3.36 24.52
CA GLU A 109 12.99 2.89 25.51
C GLU A 109 13.21 1.38 25.32
N TRP A 110 14.41 1.00 24.87
CA TRP A 110 14.80 -0.41 24.81
C TRP A 110 15.44 -0.78 26.13
N THR A 111 14.78 -1.63 26.92
CA THR A 111 15.40 -2.25 28.08
C THR A 111 16.21 -3.44 27.59
N VAL A 112 17.54 -3.33 27.62
CA VAL A 112 18.42 -4.47 27.39
C VAL A 112 18.17 -5.46 28.54
N THR A 113 17.70 -6.65 28.20
CA THR A 113 17.60 -7.77 29.14
C THR A 113 18.90 -8.58 29.00
N GLU A 114 19.64 -8.69 30.11
CA GLU A 114 20.82 -9.56 30.24
C GLU A 114 20.41 -11.04 30.38
#